data_AF-A0A2T4TBA5-F1
#
_entry.id   AF-A0A2T4TBA5-F1
#
_cell.length_a   1.000
_cell.length_b   1.000
_cell.length_c   1.000
_cell.angle_alpha   90.00
_cell.angle_beta   90.00
_cell.angle_gamma   90.00
#
_symmetry.space_group_name_H-M   'P 1'
#
loop_
_entity.id
_entity.type
_entity.pdbx_description
1 polymer ?
#
loop_
_entity_poly.entity_id
_entity_poly.type
_entity_poly.pdbx_seq_one_letter_code
_entity_poly.pdbx_strand_id
1 'polypeptide(L)'
;MISRLIILLSLCLSVFLPSSAHRAVKDRLEKDYWIEKYLSVSLPLDKIIITSSFGTRTDPFSRSQSHHSGIDLKAHYEEVLSMLDGYVIGVGQDSRSGLYVILEYGKYTISYCHLSRVLVNKGDMVFAGDAVAISGNTGRSTGPHLHITCKRNGLKVNPLDLIRYVENVRSEALQALHALGSLKLSRKEFFNLYAPAAMDHQVKYGIPASVTLAQMALESTWGTSDLARLGNNFFGIKATTSWLSQNLPYSTHDDDYRSEKFCNFSSPLESMEYHSKILMSNRYRRCWNFGPTDYHNWLVEIKAAGYATAGNYVTKCEQIILQNKLYLYDQLAEKRI
;
A
#
# COMPACT_ATOMS: atom_id res chain seq x y z
N MET A 1 -9.17 15.31 -21.56
CA MET A 1 -10.19 16.36 -21.36
C MET A 1 -10.41 16.72 -19.90
N ILE A 2 -10.28 15.78 -18.95
CA ILE A 2 -10.55 16.02 -17.52
C ILE A 2 -9.50 16.93 -16.83
N SER A 3 -8.23 16.91 -17.23
CA SER A 3 -7.21 17.82 -16.66
C SER A 3 -7.50 19.31 -16.90
N ARG A 4 -8.19 19.65 -18.01
CA ARG A 4 -8.66 21.03 -18.27
C ARG A 4 -9.90 21.38 -17.44
N LEU A 5 -10.72 20.40 -17.08
CA LEU A 5 -11.94 20.58 -16.29
C LEU A 5 -11.61 20.89 -14.81
N ILE A 6 -10.58 20.23 -14.25
CA ILE A 6 -10.05 20.53 -12.91
C ILE A 6 -9.52 21.97 -12.82
N ILE A 7 -8.85 22.45 -13.87
CA ILE A 7 -8.34 23.83 -13.95
C ILE A 7 -9.50 24.84 -14.05
N LEU A 8 -10.53 24.54 -14.85
CA LEU A 8 -11.69 25.42 -15.06
C LEU A 8 -12.61 25.52 -13.83
N LEU A 9 -12.86 24.43 -13.11
CA LEU A 9 -13.63 24.44 -11.85
C LEU A 9 -12.87 25.17 -10.73
N SER A 10 -11.54 25.05 -10.68
CA SER A 10 -10.70 25.80 -9.73
C SER A 10 -10.74 27.31 -9.96
N LEU A 11 -10.96 27.80 -11.19
CA LEU A 11 -11.05 29.23 -11.47
C LEU A 11 -12.40 29.84 -11.04
N CYS A 12 -13.51 29.12 -11.17
CA CYS A 12 -14.84 29.67 -10.84
C CYS A 12 -15.14 29.77 -9.33
N LEU A 13 -14.49 28.97 -8.48
CA LEU A 13 -14.67 29.09 -7.02
C LEU A 13 -13.85 30.23 -6.38
N SER A 14 -12.95 30.87 -7.12
CA SER A 14 -11.87 31.73 -6.59
C SER A 14 -12.29 33.09 -6.02
N VAL A 15 -13.58 33.45 -6.04
CA VAL A 15 -13.99 34.84 -5.76
C VAL A 15 -14.43 35.07 -4.31
N PHE A 16 -14.71 34.05 -3.48
CA PHE A 16 -15.29 34.29 -2.15
C PHE A 16 -14.90 33.33 -1.00
N LEU A 17 -13.92 32.44 -1.15
CA LEU A 17 -13.54 31.53 -0.05
C LEU A 17 -12.23 31.92 0.64
N PRO A 18 -12.13 31.78 1.99
CA PRO A 18 -10.87 31.92 2.69
C PRO A 18 -9.85 30.87 2.22
N SER A 19 -8.55 31.22 2.23
CA SER A 19 -7.47 30.40 1.64
C SER A 19 -7.41 28.95 2.15
N SER A 20 -7.85 28.69 3.39
CA SER A 20 -7.96 27.35 3.97
C SER A 20 -9.07 26.50 3.35
N ALA A 21 -10.23 27.10 3.05
CA ALA A 21 -11.34 26.42 2.39
C ALA A 21 -11.00 26.10 0.92
N HIS A 22 -10.27 26.99 0.25
CA HIS A 22 -9.74 26.74 -1.10
C HIS A 22 -8.80 25.53 -1.17
N ARG A 23 -7.89 25.41 -0.21
CA ARG A 23 -6.99 24.26 -0.12
C ARG A 23 -7.77 22.97 0.11
N ALA A 24 -8.74 22.96 1.04
CA ALA A 24 -9.54 21.78 1.33
C ALA A 24 -10.38 21.28 0.13
N VAL A 25 -10.93 22.19 -0.68
CA VAL A 25 -11.65 21.82 -1.91
C VAL A 25 -10.69 21.23 -2.94
N LYS A 26 -9.51 21.83 -3.12
CA LYS A 26 -8.48 21.32 -4.03
C LYS A 26 -8.00 19.93 -3.63
N ASP A 27 -7.68 19.73 -2.36
CA ASP A 27 -7.20 18.44 -1.84
C ASP A 27 -8.27 17.34 -1.98
N ARG A 28 -9.54 17.69 -1.79
CA ARG A 28 -10.67 16.78 -2.05
C ARG A 28 -10.75 16.38 -3.53
N LEU A 29 -10.74 17.35 -4.45
CA LEU A 29 -10.80 17.07 -5.89
C LEU A 29 -9.61 16.23 -6.37
N GLU A 30 -8.42 16.46 -5.81
CA GLU A 30 -7.23 15.67 -6.10
C GLU A 30 -7.37 14.24 -5.56
N LYS A 31 -7.91 14.08 -4.35
CA LYS A 31 -8.17 12.77 -3.76
C LYS A 31 -9.19 11.99 -4.57
N ASP A 32 -10.30 12.61 -4.95
CA ASP A 32 -11.35 11.97 -5.76
C ASP A 32 -10.77 11.53 -7.12
N TYR A 33 -9.96 12.37 -7.77
CA TYR A 33 -9.25 12.00 -9.00
C TYR A 33 -8.40 10.74 -8.85
N TRP A 34 -7.61 10.61 -7.78
CA TRP A 34 -6.77 9.44 -7.59
C TRP A 34 -7.55 8.19 -7.14
N ILE A 35 -8.66 8.36 -6.42
CA ILE A 35 -9.60 7.26 -6.13
C ILE A 35 -10.18 6.73 -7.44
N GLU A 36 -10.71 7.62 -8.28
CA GLU A 36 -11.23 7.26 -9.60
C GLU A 36 -10.15 6.58 -10.46
N LYS A 37 -8.91 7.09 -10.43
CA LYS A 37 -7.80 6.44 -11.15
C LYS A 37 -7.49 5.04 -10.66
N TYR A 38 -7.45 4.84 -9.34
CA TYR A 38 -7.23 3.51 -8.77
C TYR A 38 -8.34 2.53 -9.14
N LEU A 39 -9.60 2.99 -9.10
CA LEU A 39 -10.77 2.17 -9.44
C LEU A 39 -10.92 1.92 -10.94
N SER A 40 -10.35 2.78 -11.80
CA SER A 40 -10.41 2.64 -13.27
C SER A 40 -9.52 1.53 -13.86
N VAL A 41 -8.76 0.82 -13.02
CA VAL A 41 -7.83 -0.23 -13.44
C VAL A 41 -7.80 -1.42 -12.47
N SER A 42 -7.71 -2.63 -13.02
CA SER A 42 -7.56 -3.86 -12.22
C SER A 42 -6.61 -4.85 -12.88
N LEU A 43 -5.97 -5.68 -12.07
CA LEU A 43 -5.22 -6.83 -12.59
C LEU A 43 -6.21 -7.92 -12.99
N PRO A 44 -5.90 -8.74 -14.01
CA PRO A 44 -6.82 -9.79 -14.47
C PRO A 44 -6.94 -10.96 -13.49
N LEU A 45 -6.03 -11.05 -12.50
CA LEU A 45 -5.96 -12.06 -11.43
C LEU A 45 -5.40 -11.38 -10.17
N ASP A 46 -5.66 -11.95 -8.99
CA ASP A 46 -5.12 -11.46 -7.71
C ASP A 46 -3.59 -11.46 -7.65
N LYS A 47 -2.96 -12.46 -8.30
CA LYS A 47 -1.51 -12.61 -8.39
C LYS A 47 -1.08 -12.84 -9.83
N ILE A 48 -0.17 -12.01 -10.32
CA ILE A 48 0.39 -12.15 -11.67
C ILE A 48 1.69 -12.95 -11.60
N ILE A 49 1.62 -14.22 -11.98
CA ILE A 49 2.79 -15.11 -12.11
C ILE A 49 2.84 -15.60 -13.54
N ILE A 50 3.80 -15.09 -14.32
CA ILE A 50 3.99 -15.47 -15.73
C ILE A 50 4.64 -16.86 -15.78
N THR A 51 3.95 -17.82 -16.39
CA THR A 51 4.47 -19.17 -16.65
C THR A 51 4.98 -19.31 -18.09
N SER A 52 4.50 -18.47 -19.01
CA SER A 52 5.02 -18.38 -20.38
C SER A 52 4.95 -16.96 -20.93
N SER A 53 6.05 -16.48 -21.50
CA SER A 53 6.18 -15.11 -22.05
C SER A 53 5.73 -15.01 -23.50
N PHE A 54 5.48 -13.78 -23.95
CA PHE A 54 5.21 -13.43 -25.35
C PHE A 54 6.47 -13.55 -26.22
N GLY A 55 6.33 -13.99 -27.48
CA GLY A 55 7.43 -14.10 -28.43
C GLY A 55 7.84 -15.54 -28.75
N THR A 56 9.05 -15.74 -29.27
CA THR A 56 9.51 -17.05 -29.76
C THR A 56 9.72 -18.03 -28.61
N ARG A 57 9.02 -19.17 -28.65
CA ARG A 57 9.19 -20.30 -27.73
C ARG A 57 9.06 -21.65 -28.43
N THR A 58 9.64 -22.68 -27.85
CA THR A 58 9.39 -24.06 -28.28
C THR A 58 7.94 -24.43 -27.97
N ASP A 59 7.17 -24.85 -28.97
CA ASP A 59 5.78 -25.29 -28.81
C ASP A 59 5.76 -26.59 -27.97
N PRO A 60 5.01 -26.66 -26.87
CA PRO A 60 5.00 -27.81 -25.97
C PRO A 60 4.35 -29.05 -26.58
N PHE A 61 3.58 -28.90 -27.66
CA PHE A 61 2.91 -29.99 -28.36
C PHE A 61 3.69 -30.43 -29.62
N SER A 62 4.23 -29.49 -30.42
CA SER A 62 4.94 -29.81 -31.67
C SER A 62 6.47 -29.79 -31.56
N ARG A 63 7.04 -29.35 -30.43
CA ARG A 63 8.48 -29.21 -30.16
C ARG A 63 9.25 -28.32 -31.15
N SER A 64 8.54 -27.54 -31.97
CA SER A 64 9.11 -26.62 -32.97
C SER A 64 9.12 -25.19 -32.43
N GLN A 65 9.97 -24.29 -32.97
CA GLN A 65 9.86 -22.87 -32.63
C GLN A 65 8.52 -22.30 -33.09
N SER A 66 7.78 -21.72 -32.15
CA SER A 66 6.48 -21.09 -32.36
C SER A 66 6.49 -19.67 -31.79
N HIS A 67 5.76 -18.77 -32.42
CA HIS A 67 5.58 -17.41 -31.90
C HIS A 67 4.36 -17.38 -30.98
N HIS A 68 4.60 -17.24 -29.69
CA HIS A 68 3.54 -17.10 -28.70
C HIS A 68 2.92 -15.71 -28.77
N SER A 69 1.69 -15.62 -29.27
CA SER A 69 1.00 -14.34 -29.45
C SER A 69 0.34 -13.80 -28.18
N GLY A 70 0.74 -14.30 -27.01
CA GLY A 70 0.15 -13.97 -25.72
C GLY A 70 1.11 -14.25 -24.57
N ILE A 71 0.58 -14.24 -23.35
CA ILE A 71 1.27 -14.68 -22.14
C ILE A 71 0.39 -15.70 -21.40
N ASP A 72 1.03 -16.61 -20.69
CA ASP A 72 0.35 -17.57 -19.80
C ASP A 72 0.58 -17.14 -18.36
N LEU A 73 -0.51 -17.00 -17.61
CA LEU A 73 -0.50 -16.69 -16.19
C LEU A 73 -0.93 -17.92 -15.38
N LYS A 74 -0.21 -18.21 -14.30
CA LYS A 74 -0.62 -19.26 -13.35
C LYS A 74 -1.99 -18.90 -12.78
N ALA A 75 -2.97 -19.77 -13.01
CA ALA A 75 -4.32 -19.64 -12.46
C ALA A 75 -4.95 -21.03 -12.31
N HIS A 76 -5.86 -21.21 -11.35
CA HIS A 76 -6.52 -22.50 -11.16
C HIS A 76 -8.00 -22.34 -10.78
N TYR A 77 -8.87 -22.20 -11.79
CA TYR A 77 -10.32 -22.03 -11.62
C TYR A 77 -10.71 -20.85 -10.72
N GLU A 78 -9.90 -19.81 -10.72
CA GLU A 78 -10.16 -18.53 -10.05
C GLU A 78 -10.81 -17.51 -11.00
N GLU A 79 -11.39 -16.47 -10.43
CA GLU A 79 -12.03 -15.38 -11.16
C GLU A 79 -11.02 -14.62 -12.03
N VAL A 80 -11.47 -14.26 -13.24
CA VAL A 80 -10.73 -13.45 -14.19
C VAL A 80 -11.45 -12.13 -14.32
N LEU A 81 -10.72 -11.04 -14.06
CA LEU A 81 -11.29 -9.69 -13.97
C LEU A 81 -11.04 -8.88 -15.24
N SER A 82 -11.96 -7.95 -15.55
CA SER A 82 -11.72 -6.91 -16.55
C SER A 82 -10.61 -5.99 -16.06
N MET A 83 -9.62 -5.72 -16.92
CA MET A 83 -8.47 -4.89 -16.53
C MET A 83 -8.76 -3.39 -16.58
N LEU A 84 -9.69 -2.99 -17.44
CA LEU A 84 -10.08 -1.59 -17.71
C LEU A 84 -11.59 -1.54 -17.96
N ASP A 85 -12.15 -0.33 -17.98
CA ASP A 85 -13.51 -0.11 -18.44
C ASP A 85 -13.60 -0.36 -19.96
N GLY A 86 -14.67 -1.01 -20.41
CA GLY A 86 -14.83 -1.34 -21.80
C GLY A 86 -16.09 -2.14 -22.13
N TYR A 87 -16.02 -2.85 -23.25
CA TYR A 87 -17.13 -3.65 -23.77
C TYR A 87 -16.69 -5.05 -24.10
N VAL A 88 -17.58 -6.02 -23.89
CA VAL A 88 -17.42 -7.39 -24.36
C VAL A 88 -17.74 -7.44 -25.85
N ILE A 89 -16.72 -7.58 -26.70
CA ILE A 89 -16.90 -7.62 -28.17
C ILE A 89 -16.98 -9.05 -28.72
N GLY A 90 -16.64 -10.06 -27.90
CA GLY A 90 -16.73 -11.46 -28.31
C GLY A 90 -16.78 -12.41 -27.12
N VAL A 91 -17.62 -13.43 -27.24
CA VAL A 91 -17.66 -14.62 -26.38
C VAL A 91 -17.79 -15.80 -27.32
N GLY A 92 -17.03 -16.87 -27.09
CA GLY A 92 -17.09 -18.03 -27.95
C GLY A 92 -16.24 -19.18 -27.46
N GLN A 93 -16.19 -20.23 -28.27
CA GLN A 93 -15.40 -21.41 -28.00
C GLN A 93 -14.79 -21.94 -29.30
N ASP A 94 -13.51 -22.30 -29.26
CA ASP A 94 -12.85 -23.00 -30.36
C ASP A 94 -11.83 -24.04 -29.83
N SER A 95 -11.35 -24.91 -30.71
CA SER A 95 -10.46 -26.02 -30.31
C SER A 95 -9.10 -25.57 -29.81
N ARG A 96 -8.63 -24.38 -30.20
CA ARG A 96 -7.34 -23.81 -29.79
C ARG A 96 -7.50 -23.00 -28.52
N SER A 97 -8.32 -21.96 -28.55
CA SER A 97 -8.51 -21.00 -27.46
C SER A 97 -9.32 -21.57 -26.30
N GLY A 98 -10.04 -22.68 -26.52
CA GLY A 98 -11.04 -23.14 -25.55
C GLY A 98 -12.19 -22.16 -25.48
N LEU A 99 -12.83 -22.08 -24.32
CA LEU A 99 -13.79 -21.03 -24.03
C LEU A 99 -13.04 -19.71 -23.84
N TYR A 100 -13.54 -18.63 -24.45
CA TYR A 100 -12.88 -17.34 -24.42
C TYR A 100 -13.87 -16.17 -24.29
N VAL A 101 -13.35 -15.05 -23.79
CA VAL A 101 -13.99 -13.73 -23.83
C VAL A 101 -13.01 -12.70 -24.40
N ILE A 102 -13.52 -11.76 -25.19
CA ILE A 102 -12.77 -10.68 -25.82
C ILE A 102 -13.35 -9.35 -25.36
N LEU A 103 -12.51 -8.52 -24.74
CA LEU A 103 -12.86 -7.19 -24.24
C LEU A 103 -12.16 -6.11 -25.08
N GLU A 104 -12.85 -5.00 -25.30
CA GLU A 104 -12.32 -3.82 -25.98
C GLU A 104 -12.21 -2.63 -25.02
N TYR A 105 -11.00 -2.06 -24.96
CA TYR A 105 -10.65 -0.88 -24.16
C TYR A 105 -10.16 0.23 -25.09
N GLY A 106 -11.09 0.87 -25.80
CA GLY A 106 -10.78 1.86 -26.83
C GLY A 106 -9.96 1.25 -27.96
N LYS A 107 -8.66 1.62 -28.05
CA LYS A 107 -7.77 1.09 -29.09
C LYS A 107 -7.22 -0.32 -28.82
N TYR A 108 -7.45 -0.85 -27.62
CA TYR A 108 -6.95 -2.15 -27.22
C TYR A 108 -8.03 -3.21 -27.28
N THR A 109 -7.65 -4.42 -27.66
CA THR A 109 -8.50 -5.60 -27.55
C THR A 109 -7.73 -6.66 -26.77
N ILE A 110 -8.32 -7.22 -25.71
CA ILE A 110 -7.75 -8.29 -24.91
C ILE A 110 -8.61 -9.54 -25.02
N SER A 111 -7.99 -10.70 -25.15
CA SER A 111 -8.68 -11.99 -25.14
C SER A 111 -8.20 -12.79 -23.94
N TYR A 112 -9.15 -13.31 -23.16
CA TYR A 112 -8.92 -14.30 -22.12
C TYR A 112 -9.37 -15.67 -22.64
N CYS A 113 -8.47 -16.65 -22.58
CA CYS A 113 -8.65 -17.97 -23.17
C CYS A 113 -8.46 -19.10 -22.14
N HIS A 114 -8.78 -20.32 -22.55
CA HIS A 114 -8.76 -21.55 -21.76
C HIS A 114 -9.71 -21.51 -20.56
N LEU A 115 -10.76 -20.70 -20.62
CA LEU A 115 -11.68 -20.46 -19.51
C LEU A 115 -12.50 -21.72 -19.20
N SER A 116 -12.91 -21.88 -17.94
CA SER A 116 -13.88 -22.90 -17.56
C SER A 116 -15.32 -22.40 -17.67
N ARG A 117 -15.52 -21.09 -17.46
CA ARG A 117 -16.82 -20.42 -17.54
C ARG A 117 -16.63 -18.96 -17.94
N VAL A 118 -17.55 -18.44 -18.73
CA VAL A 118 -17.68 -17.00 -19.03
C VAL A 118 -18.88 -16.47 -18.24
N LEU A 119 -18.73 -15.30 -17.62
CA LEU A 119 -19.73 -14.69 -16.72
C LEU A 119 -20.49 -13.53 -17.38
N VAL A 120 -20.09 -13.13 -18.58
CA VAL A 120 -20.61 -11.98 -19.32
C VAL A 120 -21.05 -12.37 -20.74
N ASN A 121 -21.87 -11.52 -21.36
CA ASN A 121 -22.37 -11.68 -22.71
C ASN A 121 -21.74 -10.67 -23.66
N LYS A 122 -21.71 -10.99 -24.95
CA LYS A 122 -21.30 -10.03 -25.98
C LYS A 122 -22.25 -8.82 -25.97
N GLY A 123 -21.68 -7.62 -25.93
CA GLY A 123 -22.39 -6.35 -25.84
C GLY A 123 -22.40 -5.75 -24.44
N ASP A 124 -22.07 -6.53 -23.40
CA ASP A 124 -22.03 -6.03 -22.03
C ASP A 124 -20.95 -4.96 -21.87
N MET A 125 -21.29 -3.90 -21.15
CA MET A 125 -20.32 -2.96 -20.59
C MET A 125 -19.72 -3.58 -19.33
N VAL A 126 -18.40 -3.49 -19.17
CA VAL A 126 -17.67 -3.97 -17.99
C VAL A 126 -16.81 -2.85 -17.45
N PHE A 127 -16.70 -2.77 -16.13
CA PHE A 127 -15.80 -1.88 -15.42
C PHE A 127 -14.55 -2.63 -14.96
N ALA A 128 -13.46 -1.90 -14.74
CA ALA A 128 -12.26 -2.49 -14.19
C ALA A 128 -12.56 -3.20 -12.85
N GLY A 129 -12.12 -4.46 -12.73
CA GLY A 129 -12.37 -5.28 -11.55
C GLY A 129 -13.63 -6.15 -11.62
N ASP A 130 -14.50 -5.96 -12.61
CA ASP A 130 -15.65 -6.85 -12.81
C ASP A 130 -15.18 -8.26 -13.18
N ALA A 131 -15.76 -9.28 -12.54
CA ALA A 131 -15.51 -10.66 -12.88
C ALA A 131 -16.16 -11.01 -14.23
N VAL A 132 -15.35 -11.31 -15.24
CA VAL A 132 -15.82 -11.61 -16.60
C VAL A 132 -15.80 -13.09 -16.93
N ALA A 133 -15.00 -13.88 -16.21
CA ALA A 133 -14.85 -15.30 -16.45
C ALA A 133 -14.25 -16.03 -15.24
N ILE A 134 -14.18 -17.36 -15.33
CA ILE A 134 -13.39 -18.22 -14.45
C ILE A 134 -12.32 -18.88 -15.31
N SER A 135 -11.06 -18.81 -14.86
CA SER A 135 -9.93 -19.49 -15.49
C SER A 135 -10.16 -21.01 -15.56
N GLY A 136 -9.38 -21.72 -16.38
CA GLY A 136 -9.65 -23.14 -16.58
C GLY A 136 -8.60 -23.84 -17.41
N ASN A 137 -9.04 -24.91 -18.07
CA ASN A 137 -8.18 -25.78 -18.88
C ASN A 137 -8.90 -26.28 -20.15
N THR A 138 -9.64 -25.41 -20.84
CA THR A 138 -10.36 -25.78 -22.06
C THR A 138 -9.55 -25.52 -23.33
N GLY A 139 -9.90 -26.18 -24.44
CA GLY A 139 -9.19 -26.04 -25.72
C GLY A 139 -7.80 -26.67 -25.69
N ARG A 140 -6.83 -26.06 -26.37
CA ARG A 140 -5.46 -26.58 -26.48
C ARG A 140 -4.61 -26.09 -25.31
N SER A 141 -4.74 -26.77 -24.18
CA SER A 141 -4.02 -26.47 -22.94
C SER A 141 -3.47 -27.75 -22.28
N THR A 142 -2.33 -27.66 -21.59
CA THR A 142 -1.70 -28.78 -20.87
C THR A 142 -2.04 -28.81 -19.37
N GLY A 143 -2.65 -27.75 -18.85
CA GLY A 143 -3.06 -27.64 -17.45
C GLY A 143 -3.74 -26.30 -17.16
N PRO A 144 -4.44 -26.16 -16.02
CA PRO A 144 -5.16 -24.93 -15.70
C PRO A 144 -4.25 -23.69 -15.68
N HIS A 145 -4.64 -22.66 -16.43
CA HIS A 145 -3.97 -21.36 -16.49
C HIS A 145 -4.89 -20.31 -17.15
N LEU A 146 -4.48 -19.05 -17.15
CA LEU A 146 -5.10 -18.00 -17.95
C LEU A 146 -4.17 -17.60 -19.10
N HIS A 147 -4.59 -17.82 -20.34
CA HIS A 147 -3.89 -17.31 -21.52
C HIS A 147 -4.48 -15.96 -21.93
N ILE A 148 -3.61 -14.97 -22.12
CA ILE A 148 -3.98 -13.61 -22.47
C ILE A 148 -3.32 -13.21 -23.79
N THR A 149 -4.10 -12.67 -24.73
CA THR A 149 -3.55 -12.00 -25.93
C THR A 149 -4.01 -10.55 -25.98
N CYS A 150 -3.20 -9.67 -26.55
CA CYS A 150 -3.49 -8.24 -26.63
C CYS A 150 -3.24 -7.72 -28.05
N LYS A 151 -4.14 -6.86 -28.52
CA LYS A 151 -3.98 -6.09 -29.76
C LYS A 151 -4.12 -4.62 -29.45
N ARG A 152 -3.40 -3.78 -30.21
CA ARG A 152 -3.56 -2.33 -30.24
C ARG A 152 -3.76 -1.90 -31.69
N ASN A 153 -4.87 -1.23 -32.00
CA ASN A 153 -5.27 -0.89 -33.37
C ASN A 153 -5.24 -2.13 -34.30
N GLY A 154 -5.70 -3.29 -33.81
CA GLY A 154 -5.70 -4.55 -34.54
C GLY A 154 -4.36 -5.30 -34.61
N LEU A 155 -3.24 -4.66 -34.26
CA LEU A 155 -1.91 -5.29 -34.28
C LEU A 155 -1.60 -5.98 -32.95
N LYS A 156 -1.07 -7.21 -33.01
CA LYS A 156 -0.68 -7.96 -31.81
C LYS A 156 0.46 -7.24 -31.08
N VAL A 157 0.31 -7.09 -29.77
CA VAL A 157 1.29 -6.48 -28.88
C VAL A 157 1.48 -7.35 -27.64
N ASN A 158 2.57 -7.15 -26.91
CA ASN A 158 2.83 -7.89 -25.68
C ASN A 158 1.79 -7.50 -24.60
N PRO A 159 0.96 -8.45 -24.09
CA PRO A 159 0.00 -8.16 -23.03
C PRO A 159 0.63 -7.64 -21.73
N LEU A 160 1.90 -7.97 -21.49
CA LEU A 160 2.64 -7.51 -20.32
C LEU A 160 2.74 -5.97 -20.25
N ASP A 161 2.73 -5.28 -21.39
CA ASP A 161 2.75 -3.81 -21.40
C ASP A 161 1.45 -3.22 -20.83
N LEU A 162 0.32 -3.88 -21.06
CA LEU A 162 -0.96 -3.48 -20.47
C LEU A 162 -1.03 -3.81 -18.97
N ILE A 163 -0.50 -4.97 -18.56
CA ILE A 163 -0.39 -5.32 -17.14
C ILE A 163 0.47 -4.30 -16.40
N ARG A 164 1.65 -3.96 -16.94
CA ARG A 164 2.53 -2.92 -16.35
C ARG A 164 1.86 -1.56 -16.28
N TYR A 165 1.09 -1.19 -17.31
CA TYR A 165 0.30 0.04 -17.28
C TYR A 165 -0.68 0.06 -16.10
N VAL A 166 -1.43 -1.03 -15.90
CA VAL A 166 -2.34 -1.18 -14.75
C VAL A 166 -1.58 -1.10 -13.43
N GLU A 167 -0.47 -1.83 -13.28
CA GLU A 167 0.35 -1.81 -12.06
C GLU A 167 0.86 -0.40 -11.75
N ASN A 168 1.35 0.33 -12.76
CA ASN A 168 1.83 1.70 -12.62
C ASN A 168 0.71 2.65 -12.21
N VAL A 169 -0.46 2.60 -12.85
CA VAL A 169 -1.60 3.46 -12.48
C VAL A 169 -2.06 3.19 -11.06
N ARG A 170 -2.15 1.92 -10.64
CA ARG A 170 -2.50 1.56 -9.26
C ARG A 170 -1.47 2.07 -8.27
N SER A 171 -0.19 1.90 -8.57
CA SER A 171 0.92 2.35 -7.72
C SER A 171 0.95 3.87 -7.60
N GLU A 172 0.83 4.60 -8.71
CA GLU A 172 0.77 6.07 -8.74
C GLU A 172 -0.42 6.58 -7.95
N ALA A 173 -1.60 5.99 -8.14
CA ALA A 173 -2.81 6.38 -7.43
C ALA A 173 -2.70 6.11 -5.93
N LEU A 174 -2.17 4.95 -5.51
CA LEU A 174 -1.92 4.68 -4.10
C LEU A 174 -0.89 5.63 -3.50
N GLN A 175 0.20 5.91 -4.21
CA GLN A 175 1.21 6.88 -3.77
C GLN A 175 0.62 8.29 -3.62
N ALA A 176 -0.22 8.71 -4.55
CA ALA A 176 -0.85 10.02 -4.52
C ALA A 176 -1.96 10.11 -3.46
N LEU A 177 -2.81 9.10 -3.33
CA LEU A 177 -3.80 9.01 -2.24
C LEU A 177 -3.13 8.95 -0.89
N HIS A 178 -2.00 8.26 -0.81
CA HIS A 178 -1.15 8.30 0.36
C HIS A 178 -0.63 9.71 0.59
N ALA A 179 -0.07 10.38 -0.42
CA ALA A 179 0.45 11.75 -0.30
C ALA A 179 -0.62 12.78 0.10
N LEU A 180 -1.85 12.60 -0.38
CA LEU A 180 -3.01 13.44 -0.06
C LEU A 180 -3.65 13.08 1.29
N GLY A 181 -3.61 11.80 1.67
CA GLY A 181 -4.00 11.29 2.98
C GLY A 181 -2.98 11.64 4.07
N SER A 182 -1.71 11.81 3.70
CA SER A 182 -0.71 12.53 4.48
C SER A 182 -0.93 14.02 4.29
N LEU A 183 -1.99 14.55 4.91
CA LEU A 183 -1.87 15.90 5.46
C LEU A 183 -0.53 15.91 6.20
N LYS A 184 0.45 16.65 5.67
CA LYS A 184 1.73 16.85 6.35
C LYS A 184 1.39 17.64 7.59
N LEU A 185 1.00 16.92 8.65
CA LEU A 185 0.59 17.49 9.90
C LEU A 185 1.72 18.43 10.29
N SER A 186 1.36 19.67 10.62
CA SER A 186 2.30 20.49 11.36
C SER A 186 2.73 19.71 12.60
N ARG A 187 3.94 19.97 13.12
CA ARG A 187 4.43 19.29 14.33
C ARG A 187 3.39 19.33 15.46
N LYS A 188 2.68 20.46 15.58
CA LYS A 188 1.59 20.65 16.55
C LYS A 188 0.41 19.70 16.28
N GLU A 189 -0.07 19.59 15.05
CA GLU A 189 -1.17 18.69 14.71
C GLU A 189 -0.79 17.22 14.89
N PHE A 190 0.45 16.85 14.54
CA PHE A 190 0.98 15.49 14.76
C PHE A 190 0.91 15.13 16.24
N PHE A 191 1.41 15.99 17.12
CA PHE A 191 1.37 15.72 18.55
C PHE A 191 -0.05 15.79 19.12
N ASN A 192 -0.89 16.74 18.70
CA ASN A 192 -2.27 16.80 19.16
C ASN A 192 -3.05 15.52 18.84
N LEU A 193 -2.78 14.91 17.67
CA LEU A 193 -3.43 13.68 17.25
C LEU A 193 -3.06 12.49 18.14
N TYR A 194 -1.79 12.37 18.52
CA TYR A 194 -1.27 11.18 19.22
C TYR A 194 -1.10 11.35 20.73
N ALA A 195 -1.08 12.59 21.24
CA ALA A 195 -0.89 12.87 22.66
C ALA A 195 -1.92 12.20 23.57
N PRO A 196 -3.23 12.15 23.27
CA PRO A 196 -4.19 11.47 24.12
C PRO A 196 -3.80 10.00 24.40
N ALA A 197 -3.47 9.24 23.35
CA ALA A 197 -3.05 7.85 23.48
C ALA A 197 -1.71 7.71 24.22
N ALA A 198 -0.73 8.58 23.92
CA ALA A 198 0.55 8.55 24.61
C ALA A 198 0.41 8.84 26.12
N MET A 199 -0.50 9.75 26.51
CA MET A 199 -0.83 10.03 27.90
C MET A 199 -1.52 8.85 28.58
N ASP A 200 -2.44 8.18 27.88
CA ASP A 200 -3.10 6.97 28.41
C ASP A 200 -2.08 5.83 28.60
N HIS A 201 -1.08 5.74 27.72
CA HIS A 201 0.02 4.78 27.85
C HIS A 201 0.96 5.15 28.99
N GLN A 202 1.18 6.44 29.27
CA GLN A 202 1.92 6.85 30.47
C GLN A 202 1.20 6.40 31.74
N VAL A 203 -0.11 6.60 31.83
CA VAL A 203 -0.91 6.13 32.98
C VAL A 203 -0.83 4.60 33.10
N LYS A 204 -0.96 3.89 31.98
CA LYS A 204 -1.01 2.42 31.95
C LYS A 204 0.34 1.74 32.18
N TYR A 205 1.44 2.29 31.65
CA TYR A 205 2.75 1.64 31.60
C TYR A 205 3.86 2.41 32.32
N GLY A 206 3.62 3.64 32.76
CA GLY A 206 4.64 4.50 33.38
C GLY A 206 5.64 5.13 32.40
N ILE A 207 5.50 4.90 31.10
CA ILE A 207 6.39 5.45 30.06
C ILE A 207 6.03 6.93 29.84
N PRO A 208 6.95 7.90 29.96
CA PRO A 208 6.64 9.29 29.71
C PRO A 208 6.00 9.50 28.33
N ALA A 209 4.90 10.23 28.26
CA ALA A 209 4.18 10.54 27.03
C ALA A 209 5.09 11.27 26.03
N SER A 210 5.97 12.15 26.54
CA SER A 210 6.97 12.89 25.79
C SER A 210 7.99 11.99 25.12
N VAL A 211 8.44 10.92 25.79
CA VAL A 211 9.33 9.90 25.22
C VAL A 211 8.63 9.19 24.07
N THR A 212 7.42 8.70 24.31
CA THR A 212 6.62 8.01 23.28
C THR A 212 6.41 8.90 22.06
N LEU A 213 5.97 10.14 22.25
CA LEU A 213 5.71 11.09 21.16
C LEU A 213 6.99 11.49 20.42
N ALA A 214 8.10 11.71 21.12
CA ALA A 214 9.36 12.10 20.51
C ALA A 214 9.97 10.97 19.67
N GLN A 215 9.95 9.73 20.16
CA GLN A 215 10.36 8.57 19.38
C GLN A 215 9.43 8.39 18.18
N MET A 216 8.11 8.45 18.39
CA MET A 216 7.14 8.36 17.29
C MET A 216 7.42 9.38 16.19
N ALA A 217 7.71 10.64 16.54
CA ALA A 217 8.05 11.68 15.56
C ALA A 217 9.40 11.44 14.88
N LEU A 218 10.43 11.01 15.62
CA LEU A 218 11.77 10.76 15.09
C LEU A 218 11.78 9.59 14.11
N GLU A 219 11.29 8.43 14.53
CA GLU A 219 11.36 7.17 13.77
C GLU A 219 10.46 7.20 12.51
N SER A 220 9.31 7.86 12.61
CA SER A 220 8.37 7.96 11.49
C SER A 220 8.67 9.10 10.52
N THR A 221 9.72 9.90 10.76
CA THR A 221 9.89 11.19 10.07
C THR A 221 8.60 12.03 10.12
N TRP A 222 8.06 12.27 11.32
CA TRP A 222 6.79 12.99 11.50
C TRP A 222 5.60 12.35 10.77
N GLY A 223 5.57 11.01 10.70
CA GLY A 223 4.56 10.22 10.01
C GLY A 223 4.76 10.10 8.50
N THR A 224 5.87 10.61 7.95
CA THR A 224 6.09 10.62 6.50
C THR A 224 7.06 9.56 5.98
N SER A 225 7.66 8.71 6.82
CA SER A 225 8.49 7.59 6.36
C SER A 225 7.65 6.52 5.68
N ASP A 226 8.21 5.79 4.71
CA ASP A 226 7.49 4.71 4.03
C ASP A 226 7.03 3.62 5.02
N LEU A 227 7.82 3.32 6.07
CA LEU A 227 7.44 2.39 7.13
C LEU A 227 6.18 2.85 7.89
N ALA A 228 6.13 4.13 8.27
CA ALA A 228 4.97 4.68 8.98
C ALA A 228 3.74 4.74 8.07
N ARG A 229 3.94 5.10 6.81
CA ARG A 229 2.90 5.33 5.82
C ARG A 229 2.27 4.05 5.28
N LEU A 230 3.09 3.07 4.92
CA LEU A 230 2.65 1.84 4.30
C LEU A 230 2.43 0.72 5.32
N GLY A 231 3.23 0.72 6.40
CA GLY A 231 3.20 -0.31 7.42
C GLY A 231 2.56 0.12 8.73
N ASN A 232 2.07 1.36 8.87
CA ASN A 232 1.66 1.94 10.16
C ASN A 232 2.73 1.76 11.26
N ASN A 233 3.99 1.60 10.90
CA ASN A 233 5.08 1.35 11.85
C ASN A 233 5.77 2.67 12.17
N PHE A 234 5.23 3.37 13.17
CA PHE A 234 5.71 4.71 13.52
C PHE A 234 6.97 4.71 14.41
N PHE A 235 7.45 3.53 14.80
CA PHE A 235 8.54 3.35 15.76
C PHE A 235 9.73 2.57 15.21
N GLY A 236 9.71 2.19 13.92
CA GLY A 236 10.79 1.42 13.30
C GLY A 236 10.94 0.00 13.87
N ILE A 237 9.85 -0.62 14.32
CA ILE A 237 9.88 -1.91 15.01
C ILE A 237 10.23 -3.03 14.03
N LYS A 238 11.37 -3.69 14.25
CA LYS A 238 11.84 -4.85 13.48
C LYS A 238 10.98 -6.10 13.78
N ALA A 239 10.68 -6.88 12.75
CA ALA A 239 9.92 -8.12 12.85
C ALA A 239 10.79 -9.23 13.48
N THR A 240 10.47 -9.59 14.72
CA THR A 240 11.17 -10.65 15.47
C THR A 240 10.84 -12.04 14.93
N THR A 241 11.63 -13.05 15.29
CA THR A 241 11.32 -14.45 14.99
C THR A 241 9.92 -14.85 15.46
N SER A 242 9.48 -14.36 16.64
CA SER A 242 8.14 -14.62 17.17
C SER A 242 7.03 -13.95 16.34
N TRP A 243 7.26 -12.75 15.82
CA TRP A 243 6.34 -12.09 14.89
C TRP A 243 6.18 -12.90 13.60
N LEU A 244 7.32 -13.34 13.05
CA LEU A 244 7.34 -14.11 11.81
C LEU A 244 6.73 -15.51 11.96
N SER A 245 6.95 -16.18 13.10
CA SER A 245 6.36 -17.51 13.36
C SER A 245 4.83 -17.48 13.48
N GLN A 246 4.26 -16.33 13.83
CA GLN A 246 2.81 -16.11 13.87
C GLN A 246 2.24 -15.69 12.51
N ASN A 247 3.08 -15.64 11.46
CA ASN A 247 2.71 -15.23 10.12
C ASN A 247 2.07 -13.82 10.06
N LEU A 248 2.53 -12.92 10.93
CA LEU A 248 2.03 -11.55 11.00
C LEU A 248 2.61 -10.66 9.87
N PRO A 249 1.87 -9.65 9.39
CA PRO A 249 2.30 -8.78 8.31
C PRO A 249 3.64 -8.07 8.56
N TYR A 250 4.48 -7.96 7.53
CA TYR A 250 5.75 -7.22 7.58
C TYR A 250 6.13 -6.67 6.20
N SER A 251 6.97 -5.64 6.18
CA SER A 251 7.60 -5.09 4.97
C SER A 251 9.12 -5.23 5.06
N THR A 252 9.80 -5.34 3.91
CA THR A 252 11.26 -5.35 3.83
C THR A 252 11.78 -3.97 3.46
N HIS A 253 12.72 -3.46 4.25
CA HIS A 253 13.41 -2.20 4.01
C HIS A 253 14.92 -2.38 4.17
N ASP A 254 15.69 -1.61 3.43
CA ASP A 254 17.15 -1.54 3.63
C ASP A 254 17.41 -0.46 4.70
N ASP A 255 17.93 -0.87 5.87
CA ASP A 255 18.28 0.02 7.00
C ASP A 255 19.75 -0.21 7.42
N ASP A 256 20.02 -0.90 8.53
CA ASP A 256 21.38 -1.26 8.95
C ASP A 256 21.94 -2.41 8.08
N TYR A 257 21.06 -3.32 7.64
CA TYR A 257 21.35 -4.43 6.74
C TYR A 257 20.39 -4.43 5.54
N ARG A 258 20.80 -5.08 4.44
CA ARG A 258 19.91 -5.27 3.28
C ARG A 258 18.74 -6.18 3.65
N SER A 259 17.54 -5.80 3.25
CA SER A 259 16.31 -6.59 3.39
C SER A 259 15.91 -6.92 4.85
N GLU A 260 16.09 -5.96 5.76
CA GLU A 260 15.55 -6.10 7.12
C GLU A 260 14.03 -6.08 7.11
N LYS A 261 13.43 -6.92 7.95
CA LYS A 261 11.97 -7.08 8.05
C LYS A 261 11.45 -6.21 9.18
N PHE A 262 10.45 -5.40 8.89
CA PHE A 262 9.79 -4.51 9.87
C PHE A 262 8.31 -4.87 9.99
N CYS A 263 7.78 -4.84 11.21
CA CYS A 263 6.38 -5.13 11.48
C CYS A 263 5.45 -4.19 10.69
N ASN A 264 4.32 -4.71 10.18
CA ASN A 264 3.22 -3.88 9.71
C ASN A 264 2.04 -3.98 10.70
N PHE A 265 1.43 -2.84 10.99
CA PHE A 265 0.32 -2.72 11.94
C PHE A 265 -0.97 -2.27 11.23
N SER A 266 -2.11 -2.52 11.85
CA SER A 266 -3.43 -2.06 11.39
C SER A 266 -3.65 -0.57 11.59
N SER A 267 -2.96 0.06 12.54
CA SER A 267 -3.04 1.51 12.80
C SER A 267 -1.81 2.06 13.51
N PRO A 268 -1.57 3.38 13.47
CA PRO A 268 -0.49 4.01 14.24
C PRO A 268 -0.60 3.74 15.75
N LEU A 269 -1.83 3.70 16.29
CA LEU A 269 -2.07 3.44 17.72
C LEU A 269 -1.74 1.99 18.10
N GLU A 270 -1.97 1.03 17.20
CA GLU A 270 -1.53 -0.35 17.44
C GLU A 270 0.00 -0.46 17.49
N SER A 271 0.72 0.25 16.61
CA SER A 271 2.18 0.31 16.69
C SER A 271 2.67 0.95 17.99
N MET A 272 1.95 1.94 18.53
CA MET A 272 2.23 2.57 19.83
C MET A 272 2.01 1.59 20.99
N GLU A 273 0.92 0.81 20.98
CA GLU A 273 0.66 -0.20 22.02
C GLU A 273 1.73 -1.31 21.99
N TYR A 274 2.13 -1.74 20.80
CA TYR A 274 3.21 -2.72 20.66
C TYR A 274 4.57 -2.15 21.11
N HIS A 275 4.88 -0.91 20.74
CA HIS A 275 6.06 -0.18 21.21
C HIS A 275 6.11 -0.12 22.74
N SER A 276 5.02 0.28 23.40
CA SER A 276 4.95 0.31 24.87
C SER A 276 5.18 -1.08 25.48
N LYS A 277 4.60 -2.14 24.91
CA LYS A 277 4.86 -3.52 25.36
C LYS A 277 6.33 -3.94 25.22
N ILE A 278 7.02 -3.49 24.18
CA ILE A 278 8.47 -3.72 24.04
C ILE A 278 9.22 -3.04 25.19
N LEU A 279 8.92 -1.77 25.50
CA LEU A 279 9.55 -1.03 26.59
C LEU A 279 9.22 -1.58 27.99
N MET A 280 8.15 -2.38 28.10
CA MET A 280 7.81 -3.15 29.30
C MET A 280 8.39 -4.58 29.32
N SER A 281 9.27 -4.92 28.39
CA SER A 281 10.03 -6.18 28.44
C SER A 281 11.28 -6.10 29.32
N ASN A 282 11.78 -7.25 29.79
CA ASN A 282 12.99 -7.35 30.62
C ASN A 282 14.22 -6.66 30.03
N ARG A 283 14.30 -6.51 28.70
CA ARG A 283 15.38 -5.79 28.01
C ARG A 283 15.50 -4.34 28.48
N TYR A 284 14.36 -3.69 28.76
CA TYR A 284 14.28 -2.27 29.10
C TYR A 284 14.04 -2.02 30.60
N ARG A 285 14.15 -3.05 31.46
CA ARG A 285 13.81 -2.98 32.89
C ARG A 285 14.48 -1.85 33.67
N ARG A 286 15.65 -1.37 33.23
CA ARG A 286 16.34 -0.25 33.89
C ARG A 286 15.59 1.07 33.75
N CYS A 287 14.77 1.23 32.70
CA CYS A 287 13.92 2.40 32.52
C CYS A 287 12.89 2.53 33.65
N TRP A 288 12.43 1.41 34.22
CA TRP A 288 11.35 1.39 35.22
C TRP A 288 11.78 1.92 36.59
N ASN A 289 13.07 2.22 36.78
CA ASN A 289 13.57 2.90 37.97
C ASN A 289 13.31 4.42 37.94
N PHE A 290 12.84 4.95 36.82
CA PHE A 290 12.64 6.39 36.62
C PHE A 290 11.15 6.72 36.52
N GLY A 291 10.78 7.85 37.13
CA GLY A 291 9.39 8.30 37.17
C GLY A 291 8.82 8.66 35.79
N PRO A 292 7.50 8.78 35.67
CA PRO A 292 6.80 9.02 34.40
C PRO A 292 7.02 10.43 33.81
N THR A 293 7.77 11.29 34.51
CA THR A 293 8.20 12.61 34.01
C THR A 293 9.70 12.72 33.73
N ASP A 294 10.48 11.67 34.02
CA ASP A 294 11.94 11.66 33.84
C ASP A 294 12.31 11.17 32.43
N TYR A 295 11.92 11.96 31.42
CA TYR A 295 12.13 11.58 30.02
C TYR A 295 13.62 11.42 29.66
N HIS A 296 14.52 12.13 30.35
CA HIS A 296 15.97 12.06 30.08
C HIS A 296 16.50 10.66 30.37
N ASN A 297 16.32 10.18 31.61
CA ASN A 297 16.86 8.88 32.01
C ASN A 297 16.15 7.73 31.30
N TRP A 298 14.86 7.87 30.99
CA TRP A 298 14.15 6.94 30.09
C TRP A 298 14.85 6.84 28.72
N LEU A 299 15.14 7.96 28.05
CA LEU A 299 15.81 7.94 26.73
C LEU A 299 17.23 7.39 26.80
N VAL A 300 17.99 7.73 27.84
CA VAL A 300 19.35 7.20 28.07
C VAL A 300 19.32 5.68 28.20
N GLU A 301 18.43 5.14 29.03
CA GLU A 301 18.34 3.69 29.23
C GLU A 301 17.76 2.95 28.02
N ILE A 302 16.78 3.53 27.32
CA ILE A 302 16.27 2.99 26.05
C ILE A 302 17.41 2.83 25.03
N LYS A 303 18.25 3.86 24.89
CA LYS A 303 19.42 3.79 24.02
C LYS A 303 20.44 2.76 24.51
N ALA A 304 20.76 2.77 25.81
CA ALA A 304 21.73 1.84 26.41
C ALA A 304 21.29 0.37 26.30
N ALA A 305 19.97 0.11 26.25
CA ALA A 305 19.41 -1.21 25.99
C ALA A 305 19.44 -1.61 24.49
N GLY A 306 19.92 -0.73 23.61
CA GLY A 306 20.13 -0.97 22.18
C GLY A 306 18.92 -0.71 21.30
N TYR A 307 18.02 0.21 21.68
CA TYR A 307 16.91 0.61 20.81
C TYR A 307 17.41 1.27 19.51
N ALA A 308 18.44 2.11 19.61
CA ALA A 308 19.04 2.83 18.48
C ALA A 308 20.58 2.82 18.58
N THR A 309 21.24 2.76 17.43
CA THR A 309 22.72 2.77 17.31
C THR A 309 23.30 4.18 17.23
N ALA A 310 22.52 5.16 16.76
CA ALA A 310 22.96 6.52 16.55
C ALA A 310 23.47 7.22 17.83
N GLY A 311 24.68 7.77 17.79
CA GLY A 311 25.31 8.46 18.92
C GLY A 311 24.48 9.63 19.47
N ASN A 312 23.77 10.35 18.61
CA ASN A 312 22.97 11.53 18.94
C ASN A 312 21.48 11.25 19.21
N TYR A 313 21.09 9.98 19.36
CA TYR A 313 19.69 9.57 19.54
C TYR A 313 18.98 10.31 20.68
N VAL A 314 19.55 10.26 21.90
CA VAL A 314 18.99 10.92 23.09
C VAL A 314 18.81 12.41 22.84
N THR A 315 19.86 13.08 22.37
CA THR A 315 19.84 14.52 22.08
C THR A 315 18.78 14.89 21.05
N LYS A 316 18.58 14.08 20.00
CA LYS A 316 17.51 14.32 19.00
C LYS A 316 16.12 14.23 19.62
N CYS A 317 15.85 13.19 20.41
CA CYS A 317 14.58 13.04 21.11
C CYS A 317 14.33 14.19 22.09
N GLU A 318 15.32 14.57 22.89
CA GLU A 318 15.20 15.70 23.82
C GLU A 318 14.95 17.03 23.10
N GLN A 319 15.62 17.27 21.97
CA GLN A 319 15.34 18.45 21.14
C GLN A 319 13.88 18.47 20.66
N ILE A 320 13.34 17.33 20.24
CA ILE A 320 11.93 17.22 19.86
C ILE A 320 11.02 17.51 21.08
N ILE A 321 11.31 16.92 22.24
CA ILE A 321 10.55 17.13 23.49
C ILE A 321 10.53 18.61 23.87
N LEU A 322 11.69 19.26 23.92
CA LEU A 322 11.83 20.64 24.38
C LEU A 322 11.24 21.64 23.39
N GLN A 323 11.53 21.52 22.09
CA GLN A 323 11.02 22.44 21.07
C GLN A 323 9.50 22.41 20.95
N ASN A 324 8.88 21.26 21.21
CA ASN A 324 7.43 21.08 21.10
C ASN A 324 6.73 21.03 22.46
N LYS A 325 7.47 21.26 23.56
CA LYS A 325 6.99 21.27 24.94
C LYS A 325 6.23 19.99 25.33
N LEU A 326 6.70 18.83 24.88
CA LEU A 326 6.01 17.55 25.09
C LEU A 326 5.99 17.12 26.55
N TYR A 327 6.92 17.61 27.38
CA TYR A 327 6.94 17.38 28.83
C TYR A 327 5.66 17.89 29.53
N LEU A 328 4.90 18.80 28.91
CA LEU A 328 3.61 19.22 29.45
C LEU A 328 2.58 18.08 29.40
N TYR A 329 2.66 17.19 28.40
CA TYR A 329 1.82 15.99 28.37
C TYR A 329 2.18 15.02 29.47
N ASP A 330 3.46 14.93 29.86
CA ASP A 330 3.89 14.11 30.99
C ASP A 330 3.22 14.57 32.28
N GLN A 331 3.29 15.88 32.56
CA GLN A 331 2.66 16.49 33.74
C GLN A 331 1.13 16.35 33.73
N LEU A 332 0.50 16.45 32.56
CA LEU A 332 -0.95 16.29 32.43
C LEU A 332 -1.39 14.84 32.64
N ALA A 333 -0.60 13.87 32.20
CA ALA A 333 -0.88 12.46 32.38
C ALA A 333 -0.61 12.01 33.82
N GLU A 334 0.46 12.52 34.45
CA GLU A 334 0.78 12.22 35.85
C GLU A 334 -0.33 12.65 36.81
N LYS A 335 -1.05 13.74 36.52
CA LYS A 335 -2.24 14.16 37.28
C LYS A 335 -3.43 13.19 37.19
N ARG A 336 -3.38 12.19 36.30
CA ARG A 336 -4.41 11.15 36.13
C ARG A 336 -4.07 9.85 36.87
N ILE A 337 -2.85 9.71 37.36
CA ILE A 337 -2.34 8.59 38.17
C ILE A 337 -2.74 8.87 39.62
#